data_AF-A0A378IAA0-F1
#
_entry.id   AF-A0A378IAA0-F1
#
_cell.length_a   1.000
_cell.length_b   1.000
_cell.length_c   1.000
_cell.angle_alpha   90.00
_cell.angle_beta   90.00
_cell.angle_gamma   90.00
#
_symmetry.space_group_name_H-M   'P 1'
#
loop_
_entity.id
_entity.type
_entity.pdbx_description
1 polymer ?
#
loop_
_entity_poly.entity_id
_entity_poly.type
_entity_poly.pdbx_seq_one_letter_code
_entity_poly.pdbx_strand_id
1 'polypeptide(L)' 'MKFQYKRLDIDNNEVTRHSAWLRMQAAGAQLINWFGMACELHRDWRRDIEGLGALFSKYIPNYRNLMTSYFEKGR' A
#
# COMPACT_ATOMS: atom_id res chain seq x y z
N MET A 1 -30.48 -30.72 12.64
CA MET A 1 -29.60 -30.00 13.59
C MET A 1 -28.30 -29.64 12.87
N LYS A 2 -28.20 -28.43 12.28
CA LYS A 2 -26.96 -27.96 11.62
C LYS A 2 -26.12 -27.29 12.70
N PHE A 3 -25.11 -27.98 13.20
CA PHE A 3 -24.11 -27.39 14.08
C PHE A 3 -23.32 -26.37 13.28
N GLN A 4 -23.54 -25.09 13.58
CA GLN A 4 -22.70 -24.02 13.10
C GLN A 4 -21.34 -24.15 13.78
N TYR A 5 -20.36 -24.70 13.06
CA TYR A 5 -18.96 -24.51 13.36
C TYR A 5 -18.63 -23.03 13.12
N LYS A 6 -18.80 -22.21 14.16
CA LYS A 6 -18.15 -20.92 14.24
C LYS A 6 -16.66 -21.23 14.32
N ARG A 7 -16.00 -21.17 13.17
CA ARG A 7 -14.58 -21.44 13.00
C ARG A 7 -13.82 -20.56 14.00
N LEU A 8 -13.08 -21.20 14.90
CA LEU A 8 -12.13 -20.57 15.82
C LEU A 8 -10.94 -20.08 15.00
N ASP A 9 -11.17 -19.15 14.08
CA ASP A 9 -10.12 -18.38 13.44
C ASP A 9 -9.73 -17.30 14.45
N ILE A 10 -8.93 -17.68 15.44
CA ILE A 10 -8.04 -16.71 16.07
C ILE A 10 -6.97 -16.47 15.01
N ASP A 11 -7.00 -15.30 14.39
CA ASP A 11 -6.25 -14.91 13.20
C ASP A 11 -4.73 -14.96 13.47
N ASN A 12 -4.14 -16.15 13.42
CA ASN A 12 -2.71 -16.38 13.67
C ASN A 12 -1.83 -15.45 12.81
N ASN A 13 -2.31 -15.12 11.61
CA ASN A 13 -1.66 -14.19 10.70
C ASN A 13 -1.53 -12.75 11.24
N GLU A 14 -2.58 -12.19 11.83
CA GLU A 14 -2.55 -10.80 12.32
C GLU A 14 -1.72 -10.66 13.59
N VAL A 15 -1.89 -11.59 14.53
CA VAL A 15 -1.12 -11.63 15.78
C VAL A 15 0.38 -11.78 15.48
N THR A 16 0.74 -12.65 14.56
CA THR A 16 2.15 -12.85 14.15
C THR A 16 2.70 -11.61 13.46
N ARG A 17 1.94 -10.98 12.54
CA ARG A 17 2.33 -9.74 11.85
C ARG A 17 2.60 -8.60 12.83
N HIS A 18 1.67 -8.34 13.76
CA HIS A 18 1.82 -7.28 14.75
C HIS A 18 2.98 -7.55 15.71
N SER A 19 3.17 -8.81 16.11
CA SER A 19 4.30 -9.20 16.96
C SER A 19 5.66 -8.96 16.27
N ALA A 20 5.76 -9.26 14.97
CA ALA A 20 6.97 -8.98 14.19
C ALA A 20 7.23 -7.46 14.05
N TRP A 21 6.19 -6.68 13.77
CA TRP A 21 6.27 -5.22 13.70
C TRP A 21 6.77 -4.59 15.00
N LEU A 22 6.25 -5.03 16.15
CA LEU A 22 6.67 -4.54 17.46
C LEU A 22 8.17 -4.79 17.70
N ARG A 23 8.67 -5.99 17.36
CA ARG A 23 10.10 -6.31 17.51
C ARG A 23 10.99 -5.47 16.60
N MET A 24 10.60 -5.30 15.34
CA MET A 24 11.34 -4.47 14.39
C MET A 24 11.37 -3.01 14.83
N GLN A 25 10.24 -2.46 15.28
CA GLN A 25 10.15 -1.10 15.79
C GLN A 25 11.01 -0.91 17.05
N ALA A 26 10.98 -1.87 17.99
CA ALA A 26 11.82 -1.85 19.19
C ALA A 26 13.32 -1.89 18.86
N ALA A 27 13.70 -2.53 17.76
CA ALA A 27 15.07 -2.53 17.22
C ALA A 27 15.42 -1.26 16.40
N GLY A 28 14.49 -0.30 16.28
CA GLY A 28 14.70 0.97 15.57
C GLY A 28 14.39 0.93 14.06
N ALA A 29 13.82 -0.16 13.55
CA ALA A 29 13.41 -0.22 12.14
C ALA A 29 12.18 0.68 11.89
N GLN A 30 12.22 1.41 10.77
CA GLN A 30 11.09 2.23 10.31
C GLN A 30 10.14 1.38 9.47
N LEU A 31 8.91 1.21 9.95
CA LEU A 31 7.88 0.51 9.21
C LEU A 31 7.26 1.47 8.18
N ILE A 32 7.51 1.21 6.90
CA ILE A 32 6.98 1.99 5.78
C ILE A 32 6.32 1.05 4.76
N ASN A 33 5.32 1.56 4.04
CA ASN A 33 4.74 0.85 2.90
C ASN A 33 5.51 1.19 1.61
N TRP A 34 5.28 0.42 0.54
CA TRP A 34 5.98 0.61 -0.74
C TRP A 34 5.72 1.99 -1.35
N PHE A 35 4.52 2.55 -1.17
CA PHE A 35 4.16 3.86 -1.72
C PHE A 35 4.93 4.98 -1.01
N GLY A 36 5.00 4.93 0.33
CA GLY A 36 5.81 5.84 1.13
C GLY A 36 7.29 5.74 0.77
N MET A 37 7.81 4.51 0.60
CA MET A 37 9.19 4.30 0.14
C MET A 37 9.43 4.95 -1.24
N ALA A 38 8.51 4.77 -2.19
CA ALA A 38 8.63 5.39 -3.52
C ALA A 38 8.64 6.92 -3.44
N CYS A 39 7.76 7.53 -2.63
CA CYS A 39 7.72 8.97 -2.41
C CYS A 39 8.99 9.51 -1.73
N GLU A 40 9.51 8.81 -0.72
CA GLU A 40 10.75 9.18 -0.01
C GLU A 40 11.98 9.14 -0.94
N LEU A 41 12.06 8.15 -1.83
CA LEU A 41 13.12 8.07 -2.83
C LEU A 41 12.98 9.12 -3.93
N HIS A 42 11.75 9.36 -4.39
CA HIS A 42 11.50 10.28 -5.50
C HIS A 42 11.67 11.75 -5.10
N ARG A 43 11.26 12.13 -3.88
CA ARG A 43 11.36 13.46 -3.23
C ARG A 43 10.67 14.63 -3.93
N ASP A 44 10.88 14.78 -5.23
CA ASP A 44 10.31 15.85 -6.04
C ASP A 44 9.71 15.27 -7.31
N TRP A 45 8.39 15.34 -7.39
CA TRP A 45 7.58 14.85 -8.52
C TRP A 45 7.99 15.44 -9.87
N ARG A 46 8.57 16.65 -9.88
CA ARG A 46 8.99 17.32 -11.12
C ARG A 46 10.18 16.63 -11.78
N ARG A 47 10.92 15.79 -11.06
CA ARG A 47 12.13 15.14 -11.58
C ARG A 47 11.81 14.07 -12.63
N ASP A 48 10.71 13.34 -12.46
CA ASP A 48 10.22 12.36 -13.45
C ASP A 48 8.73 12.08 -13.23
N ILE A 49 7.90 12.97 -13.80
CA ILE A 49 6.44 12.95 -13.65
C ILE A 49 5.87 11.71 -14.35
N GLU A 50 6.36 11.40 -15.55
CA GLU A 50 5.86 10.29 -16.37
C GLU A 50 6.20 8.94 -15.76
N GLY A 51 7.45 8.75 -15.32
CA GLY A 51 7.89 7.51 -14.68
C GLY A 51 7.17 7.24 -13.36
N LEU A 52 7.03 8.26 -12.50
CA LEU A 52 6.28 8.12 -11.24
C LEU A 52 4.79 7.88 -11.50
N GLY A 53 4.20 8.61 -12.45
CA GLY A 53 2.81 8.42 -12.86
C GLY A 53 2.54 7.02 -13.40
N ALA A 54 3.45 6.48 -14.22
CA ALA A 54 3.35 5.12 -14.73
C ALA A 54 3.43 4.06 -13.61
N LEU A 55 4.35 4.24 -12.64
CA LEU A 55 4.46 3.37 -11.47
C LEU A 55 3.16 3.34 -10.66
N PHE A 56 2.61 4.50 -10.33
CA PHE A 56 1.38 4.61 -9.55
C PHE A 56 0.16 4.09 -10.32
N SER A 57 0.04 4.43 -11.61
CA SER A 57 -1.03 3.90 -12.45
C SER A 57 -0.99 2.38 -12.50
N LYS A 58 0.19 1.75 -12.55
CA LYS A 58 0.34 0.28 -12.61
C LYS A 58 -0.15 -0.41 -11.33
N TYR A 59 0.22 0.09 -10.16
CA TYR A 59 0.01 -0.59 -8.87
C TYR A 59 -1.13 0.00 -8.01
N ILE A 60 -1.70 1.15 -8.38
CA ILE A 60 -2.83 1.79 -7.70
C ILE A 60 -3.95 2.03 -8.72
N PRO A 61 -4.92 1.09 -8.86
CA PRO A 61 -6.00 1.20 -9.84
C PRO A 61 -6.81 2.51 -9.73
N ASN A 62 -7.06 2.98 -8.50
CA ASN A 62 -7.76 4.25 -8.28
C ASN A 62 -6.97 5.45 -8.81
N TYR A 63 -5.63 5.41 -8.75
CA TYR A 63 -4.78 6.47 -9.30
C TYR A 63 -4.86 6.51 -10.83
N ARG A 64 -4.90 5.34 -11.48
CA ARG A 64 -5.15 5.24 -12.93
C ARG A 64 -6.48 5.89 -13.32
N ASN A 65 -7.56 5.60 -12.59
CA ASN A 65 -8.88 6.17 -12.87
C ASN A 65 -8.89 7.70 -12.76
N LEU A 66 -8.16 8.26 -11.79
CA LEU A 66 -8.01 9.71 -11.64
C LEU A 66 -7.24 10.33 -12.81
N MET A 67 -6.13 9.71 -13.23
CA MET A 67 -5.37 10.17 -14.40
C MET A 67 -6.22 10.16 -15.66
N THR A 68 -6.92 9.05 -15.94
CA THR A 68 -7.78 8.93 -17.12
C THR A 68 -8.85 10.01 -17.14
N SER A 69 -9.59 10.20 -16.04
CA SER A 69 -10.66 11.22 -15.99
C SER A 69 -10.12 12.66 -16.08
N TYR A 70 -8.93 12.94 -15.55
CA TYR A 70 -8.25 14.23 -15.71
C TYR A 70 -7.90 14.51 -17.18
N PHE A 71 -7.31 13.54 -17.88
CA PHE A 71 -6.95 13.69 -19.29
C PHE A 71 -8.18 13.75 -20.21
N GLU A 72 -9.26 13.04 -19.88
CA GLU A 72 -10.53 13.13 -20.60
C GLU A 72 -11.19 14.49 -20.45
N LYS A 73 -11.22 15.05 -19.23
CA LYS A 73 -11.77 16.39 -18.97
C LYS A 73 -10.96 17.51 -19.65
N GLY A 74 -9.66 17.30 -19.83
CA GLY A 74 -8.76 18.25 -20.49
C GLY A 74 -8.86 18.27 -22.01
N ARG A 75 -9.67 17.38 -22.61
CA ARG A 75 -9.90 17.27 -24.05
C ARG A 75 -11.17 18.00 -24.47
#